data_AF-A0AAW0G268-F1
#
_entry.id   AF-A0AAW0G268-F1
#
_cell.length_a   1.000
_cell.length_b   1.000
_cell.length_c   1.000
_cell.angle_alpha   90.00
_cell.angle_beta   90.00
_cell.angle_gamma   90.00
#
_symmetry.space_group_name_H-M   'P 1'
#
loop_
_entity.id
_entity.type
_entity.pdbx_description
1 polymer ?
#
loop_
_entity_poly.entity_id
_entity_poly.type
_entity_poly.pdbx_seq_one_letter_code
_entity_poly.pdbx_strand_id
1 'polypeptide(L)'
;MVQLVNYHGIAKDVYDLASSDEPLASLVRESLDVIEDAIDSFGQEHVALSFNGGKDCTVLLHLFAAVLGHRTPTSERCKPVRALHIPVPSPFTDLESFIDEAADTYNLDIFHCIPPELSVESVPQPTTPGAPTITDANGDVHKPTRAKGGEGMRRALELYKEKFPNIEAILIGTRRTDPHGSKLTFRNPTDSGWPAFERINPIINWGYGDVWTFLRKLNVPYCKLYDEGYTSLGSTYNTFRNPALRIQPSHESTEEYFPSMPSTTSTSESDVPSSPIVDQILVNGMSSLSTDDTSSTIPSGLIILSTDSEEICCDEGFCMKRKRVVEPPPAVNGKVNGHANGNGVKEVERYRPAYELEDGSLERAGRASSVGTTTNAVPS
;
A
#
# COMPACT_ATOMS: atom_id res chain seq x y z
N MET A 1 12.50 7.59 -26.56
CA MET A 1 11.69 8.76 -26.20
C MET A 1 10.61 8.25 -25.29
N VAL A 2 10.59 8.72 -24.04
CA VAL A 2 9.46 8.46 -23.14
C VAL A 2 8.26 9.22 -23.70
N GLN A 3 7.11 8.56 -23.81
CA GLN A 3 5.87 9.19 -24.26
C GLN A 3 5.22 9.86 -23.06
N LEU A 4 5.16 11.19 -23.07
CA LEU A 4 4.48 11.95 -22.03
C LEU A 4 2.98 11.67 -22.05
N VAL A 5 2.36 11.66 -20.87
CA VAL A 5 0.90 11.58 -20.77
C VAL A 5 0.25 12.83 -21.38
N ASN A 6 -0.92 12.63 -21.98
CA ASN A 6 -1.72 13.72 -22.53
C ASN A 6 -2.60 14.33 -21.44
N TYR A 7 -2.16 15.46 -20.87
CA TYR A 7 -2.87 16.15 -19.78
C TYR A 7 -4.30 16.54 -20.17
N HIS A 8 -4.55 16.97 -21.42
CA HIS A 8 -5.92 17.28 -21.86
C HIS A 8 -6.79 16.02 -21.99
N GLY A 9 -6.20 14.88 -22.36
CA GLY A 9 -6.88 13.59 -22.36
C GLY A 9 -7.27 13.17 -20.94
N ILE A 10 -6.31 13.24 -20.02
CA ILE A 10 -6.54 12.99 -18.59
C ILE A 10 -7.64 13.92 -18.06
N ALA A 11 -7.57 15.22 -18.37
CA ALA A 11 -8.57 16.19 -17.97
C ALA A 11 -9.96 15.79 -18.47
N LYS A 12 -10.09 15.44 -19.76
CA LYS A 12 -11.36 14.98 -20.30
C LYS A 12 -11.90 13.78 -19.53
N ASP A 13 -11.11 12.73 -19.37
CA ASP A 13 -11.56 11.47 -18.76
C ASP A 13 -11.93 11.64 -17.28
N VAL A 14 -11.18 12.45 -16.54
CA VAL A 14 -11.42 12.72 -15.11
C VAL A 14 -12.63 13.63 -14.90
N TYR A 15 -12.82 14.69 -15.70
CA TYR A 15 -13.98 15.57 -15.57
C TYR A 15 -15.27 14.93 -16.08
N ASP A 16 -15.18 14.04 -17.08
CA ASP A 16 -16.30 13.18 -17.49
C ASP A 16 -16.71 12.25 -16.34
N LEU A 17 -15.74 11.61 -15.65
CA LEU A 17 -16.02 10.81 -14.45
C LEU A 17 -16.65 11.66 -13.34
N ALA A 18 -16.12 12.84 -13.07
CA ALA A 18 -16.68 13.77 -12.08
C ALA A 18 -18.13 14.16 -12.40
N SER A 19 -18.48 14.23 -13.68
CA SER A 19 -19.81 14.60 -14.19
C SER A 19 -20.76 13.43 -14.39
N SER A 20 -20.32 12.20 -14.12
CA SER A 20 -21.12 11.00 -14.26
C SER A 20 -22.04 10.73 -13.04
N ASP A 21 -22.92 9.75 -13.18
CA ASP A 21 -23.78 9.24 -12.09
C ASP A 21 -23.11 8.13 -11.26
N GLU A 22 -21.80 7.92 -11.44
CA GLU A 22 -21.09 6.85 -10.73
C GLU A 22 -20.86 7.19 -9.26
N PRO A 23 -20.81 6.19 -8.35
CA PRO A 23 -20.59 6.43 -6.92
C PRO A 23 -19.32 7.24 -6.61
N LEU A 24 -18.29 7.10 -7.45
CA LEU A 24 -17.00 7.78 -7.30
C LEU A 24 -17.03 9.26 -7.75
N ALA A 25 -18.05 9.68 -8.51
CA ALA A 25 -18.10 11.00 -9.15
C ALA A 25 -18.04 12.16 -8.15
N SER A 26 -18.73 12.04 -7.02
CA SER A 26 -18.76 13.08 -5.97
C SER A 26 -17.39 13.26 -5.31
N LEU A 27 -16.68 12.17 -5.03
CA LEU A 27 -15.32 12.19 -4.48
C LEU A 27 -14.32 12.80 -5.46
N VAL A 28 -14.43 12.48 -6.75
CA VAL A 28 -13.57 13.07 -7.79
C VAL A 28 -13.84 14.57 -7.89
N ARG A 29 -15.10 15.00 -7.94
CA ARG A 29 -15.46 16.42 -8.00
C ARG A 29 -14.94 17.19 -6.80
N GLU A 30 -15.15 16.66 -5.60
CA GLU A 30 -14.62 17.25 -4.36
C GLU A 30 -13.10 17.41 -4.41
N SER A 31 -12.37 16.40 -4.89
CA SER A 31 -10.92 16.49 -5.04
C SER A 31 -10.47 17.51 -6.09
N LEU A 32 -11.18 17.61 -7.22
CA LEU A 32 -10.88 18.61 -8.25
C LEU A 32 -11.09 20.03 -7.69
N ASP A 33 -12.21 20.28 -7.02
CA ASP A 33 -12.53 21.58 -6.42
C ASP A 33 -11.44 22.02 -5.42
N VAL A 34 -10.93 21.10 -4.60
CA VAL A 34 -9.86 21.39 -3.62
C VAL A 34 -8.53 21.71 -4.31
N ILE A 35 -8.20 21.03 -5.41
CA ILE A 35 -6.99 21.30 -6.17
C ILE A 35 -7.10 22.65 -6.90
N GLU A 36 -8.25 22.93 -7.51
CA GLU A 36 -8.52 24.21 -8.16
C GLU A 36 -8.45 25.38 -7.17
N ASP A 37 -9.10 25.26 -6.01
CA ASP A 37 -9.04 26.27 -4.93
C ASP A 37 -7.61 26.54 -4.46
N ALA A 38 -6.77 25.51 -4.35
CA ALA A 38 -5.36 25.67 -4.01
C ALA A 38 -4.58 26.42 -5.09
N ILE A 39 -4.81 26.11 -6.38
CA ILE A 39 -4.18 26.82 -7.50
C ILE A 39 -4.66 28.27 -7.58
N ASP A 40 -5.95 28.52 -7.35
CA ASP A 40 -6.53 29.87 -7.37
C ASP A 40 -6.01 30.71 -6.20
N SER A 41 -5.79 30.10 -5.03
CA SER A 41 -5.28 30.77 -3.83
C SER A 41 -3.80 31.13 -3.93
N PHE A 42 -2.97 30.24 -4.48
CA PHE A 42 -1.51 30.37 -4.43
C PHE A 42 -0.85 30.65 -5.78
N GLY A 43 -1.47 30.29 -6.89
CA GLY A 43 -0.81 30.16 -8.18
C GLY A 43 -0.09 28.81 -8.33
N GLN A 44 -0.12 28.25 -9.54
CA GLN A 44 0.42 26.90 -9.82
C GLN A 44 1.91 26.78 -9.44
N GLU A 45 2.70 27.82 -9.66
CA GLU A 45 4.14 27.88 -9.39
C GLU A 45 4.51 27.88 -7.90
N HIS A 46 3.52 28.09 -7.04
CA HIS A 46 3.63 28.10 -5.58
C HIS A 46 3.09 26.81 -4.93
N VAL A 47 2.56 25.88 -5.74
CA VAL A 47 2.02 24.59 -5.29
C VAL A 47 2.93 23.45 -5.73
N ALA A 48 3.28 22.57 -4.81
CA ALA A 48 4.03 21.34 -5.09
C ALA A 48 3.22 20.08 -4.75
N LEU A 49 3.60 18.94 -5.33
CA LEU A 49 3.04 17.63 -5.02
C LEU A 49 4.03 16.81 -4.18
N SER A 50 3.59 16.27 -3.03
CA SER A 50 4.36 15.22 -2.34
C SER A 50 4.08 13.86 -3.00
N PHE A 51 5.11 13.28 -3.62
CA PHE A 51 5.00 12.05 -4.39
C PHE A 51 5.99 10.99 -3.88
N ASN A 52 5.46 9.82 -3.49
CA ASN A 52 6.25 8.70 -2.95
C ASN A 52 6.02 7.38 -3.72
N GLY A 53 5.39 7.45 -4.90
CA GLY A 53 5.07 6.28 -5.73
C GLY A 53 3.96 5.37 -5.21
N GLY A 54 3.39 5.65 -4.03
CA GLY A 54 2.26 4.89 -3.50
C GLY A 54 0.96 5.14 -4.29
N LYS A 55 0.01 4.22 -4.16
CA LYS A 55 -1.30 4.28 -4.84
C LYS A 55 -2.05 5.61 -4.59
N ASP A 56 -2.00 6.12 -3.36
CA ASP A 56 -2.80 7.29 -2.96
C ASP A 56 -2.24 8.58 -3.58
N CYS A 57 -0.92 8.77 -3.53
CA CYS A 57 -0.28 9.91 -4.20
C CYS A 57 -0.31 9.77 -5.74
N THR A 58 -0.47 8.56 -6.28
CA THR A 58 -0.65 8.32 -7.72
C THR A 58 -2.03 8.77 -8.20
N VAL A 59 -3.09 8.49 -7.42
CA VAL A 59 -4.42 9.09 -7.66
C VAL A 59 -4.33 10.61 -7.64
N LEU A 60 -3.70 11.16 -6.60
CA LEU A 60 -3.55 12.61 -6.45
C LEU A 60 -2.75 13.24 -7.61
N LEU A 61 -1.68 12.60 -8.06
CA LEU A 61 -0.91 13.02 -9.24
C LEU A 61 -1.80 13.10 -10.48
N HIS A 62 -2.62 12.06 -10.71
CA HIS A 62 -3.48 12.00 -11.89
C HIS A 62 -4.60 13.07 -11.83
N LEU A 63 -5.20 13.28 -10.67
CA LEU A 63 -6.17 14.37 -10.43
C LEU A 63 -5.53 15.75 -10.65
N PHE A 64 -4.31 15.97 -10.17
CA PHE A 64 -3.62 17.23 -10.37
C PHE A 64 -3.28 17.46 -11.86
N ALA A 65 -2.83 16.42 -12.56
CA ALA A 65 -2.63 16.47 -14.01
C ALA A 65 -3.92 16.80 -14.77
N ALA A 66 -5.07 16.28 -14.32
CA ALA A 66 -6.38 16.59 -14.88
C ALA A 66 -6.71 18.09 -14.74
N VAL A 67 -6.55 18.67 -13.55
CA VAL A 67 -6.79 20.10 -13.32
C VAL A 67 -5.87 20.96 -14.19
N LEU A 68 -4.59 20.61 -14.29
CA LEU A 68 -3.64 21.33 -15.13
C LEU A 68 -4.02 21.25 -16.62
N GLY A 69 -4.43 20.07 -17.09
CA GLY A 69 -4.93 19.87 -18.45
C GLY A 69 -6.25 20.59 -18.74
N HIS A 70 -7.11 20.74 -17.74
CA HIS A 70 -8.38 21.46 -17.85
C HIS A 70 -8.17 22.98 -17.94
N ARG A 71 -7.22 23.51 -17.16
CA ARG A 71 -6.94 24.95 -17.07
C ARG A 71 -5.99 25.47 -18.16
N THR A 72 -5.18 24.60 -18.76
CA THR A 72 -4.27 24.98 -19.84
C THR A 72 -5.02 25.00 -21.18
N PRO A 73 -4.92 26.06 -22.00
CA PRO A 73 -5.47 26.06 -23.35
C PRO A 73 -4.88 24.91 -24.18
N THR A 74 -5.67 24.28 -25.05
CA THR A 74 -5.21 23.14 -25.88
C THR A 74 -4.09 23.50 -26.86
N SER A 75 -3.85 24.79 -27.11
CA SER A 75 -2.74 25.30 -27.90
C SER A 75 -1.42 25.39 -27.14
N GLU A 76 -1.45 25.27 -25.82
CA GLU A 76 -0.30 25.41 -24.92
C GLU A 76 0.07 24.08 -24.29
N ARG A 77 1.35 23.95 -23.92
CA ARG A 77 1.83 22.77 -23.19
C ARG A 77 1.69 23.03 -21.70
N CYS A 78 1.15 22.05 -20.98
CA CYS A 78 1.14 22.07 -19.51
C CYS A 78 2.57 22.20 -18.96
N LYS A 79 2.74 23.12 -18.00
CA LYS A 79 4.03 23.31 -17.32
C LYS A 79 4.40 22.06 -16.49
N PRO A 80 5.70 21.79 -16.26
CA PRO A 80 6.13 20.73 -15.36
C PRO A 80 5.48 20.85 -13.97
N VAL A 81 5.16 19.72 -13.37
CA VAL A 81 4.61 19.67 -12.01
C VAL A 81 5.78 19.69 -11.02
N ARG A 82 5.83 20.70 -10.16
CA ARG A 82 6.77 20.70 -9.03
C ARG A 82 6.40 19.61 -8.06
N ALA A 83 7.35 18.75 -7.73
CA ALA A 83 7.13 17.67 -6.79
C ALA A 83 8.30 17.52 -5.83
N LEU A 84 8.01 16.95 -4.66
CA LEU A 84 9.03 16.52 -3.71
C LEU A 84 8.84 15.05 -3.41
N HIS A 85 9.97 14.34 -3.32
CA HIS A 85 10.06 12.97 -2.84
C HIS A 85 10.94 12.93 -1.61
N ILE A 86 10.44 12.38 -0.51
CA ILE A 86 11.22 12.13 0.71
C ILE A 86 11.43 10.61 0.79
N PRO A 87 12.62 10.10 0.43
CA PRO A 87 12.87 8.66 0.41
C PRO A 87 12.73 8.04 1.80
N VAL A 88 12.16 6.84 1.85
CA VAL A 88 12.19 6.02 3.07
C VAL A 88 13.53 5.30 3.20
N PRO A 89 13.95 4.91 4.42
CA PRO A 89 15.10 4.02 4.58
C PRO A 89 14.84 2.69 3.87
N SER A 90 15.83 2.17 3.13
CA SER A 90 15.72 0.91 2.38
C SER A 90 14.44 0.80 1.53
N PRO A 91 14.32 1.60 0.46
CA PRO A 91 13.15 1.57 -0.42
C PRO A 91 13.14 0.29 -1.28
N PHE A 92 11.97 -0.07 -1.79
CA PHE A 92 11.86 -1.13 -2.80
C PHE A 92 12.36 -0.59 -4.15
N THR A 93 13.24 -1.34 -4.83
CA THR A 93 13.74 -0.95 -6.17
C THR A 93 12.62 -0.76 -7.19
N ASP A 94 11.57 -1.58 -7.11
CA ASP A 94 10.39 -1.47 -7.99
C ASP A 94 9.53 -0.24 -7.69
N LEU A 95 9.56 0.26 -6.45
CA LEU A 95 8.90 1.51 -6.09
C LEU A 95 9.68 2.71 -6.63
N GLU A 96 11.01 2.73 -6.46
CA GLU A 96 11.87 3.78 -7.02
C GLU A 96 11.78 3.81 -8.55
N SER A 97 11.79 2.65 -9.20
CA SER A 97 11.61 2.54 -10.66
C SER A 97 10.27 3.13 -11.10
N PHE A 98 9.19 2.87 -10.35
CA PHE A 98 7.88 3.46 -10.63
C PHE A 98 7.88 4.98 -10.42
N ILE A 99 8.59 5.49 -9.40
CA ILE A 99 8.73 6.94 -9.17
C ILE A 99 9.42 7.61 -10.36
N ASP A 100 10.52 7.05 -10.85
CA ASP A 100 11.26 7.55 -12.00
C ASP A 100 10.41 7.50 -13.28
N GLU A 101 9.72 6.39 -13.53
CA GLU A 101 8.81 6.25 -14.66
C GLU A 101 7.65 7.27 -14.60
N ALA A 102 7.05 7.47 -13.43
CA ALA A 102 6.01 8.46 -13.23
C ALA A 102 6.55 9.88 -13.42
N ALA A 103 7.78 10.17 -12.95
CA ALA A 103 8.45 11.45 -13.13
C ALA A 103 8.60 11.80 -14.61
N ASP A 104 9.13 10.85 -15.39
CA ASP A 104 9.30 11.04 -16.83
C ASP A 104 7.94 11.16 -17.54
N THR A 105 6.98 10.28 -17.24
CA THR A 105 5.72 10.20 -17.99
C THR A 105 4.80 11.39 -17.70
N TYR A 106 4.77 11.88 -16.45
CA TYR A 106 4.02 13.06 -16.04
C TYR A 106 4.84 14.37 -16.11
N ASN A 107 6.08 14.34 -16.60
CA ASN A 107 6.94 15.53 -16.68
C ASN A 107 7.05 16.25 -15.32
N LEU A 108 7.36 15.49 -14.27
CA LEU A 108 7.53 15.99 -12.91
C LEU A 108 8.94 16.59 -12.74
N ASP A 109 9.00 17.78 -12.15
CA ASP A 109 10.23 18.38 -11.62
C ASP A 109 10.38 17.94 -10.16
N ILE A 110 10.83 16.70 -9.96
CA ILE A 110 10.97 16.08 -8.62
C ILE A 110 12.27 16.55 -7.97
N PHE A 111 12.14 17.14 -6.78
CA PHE A 111 13.26 17.28 -5.87
C PHE A 111 13.27 16.13 -4.85
N HIS A 112 14.35 15.35 -4.86
CA HIS A 112 14.58 14.30 -3.86
C HIS A 112 15.19 14.92 -2.61
N CYS A 113 14.42 14.97 -1.53
CA CYS A 113 14.87 15.42 -0.22
C CYS A 113 15.67 14.32 0.46
N ILE A 114 16.89 14.08 -0.02
CA ILE A 114 17.84 13.16 0.61
C ILE A 114 18.45 13.91 1.80
N PRO A 115 18.24 13.46 3.06
CA PRO A 115 18.89 14.08 4.20
C PRO A 115 20.43 14.02 4.03
N PRO A 116 21.18 15.09 4.35
CA PRO A 116 22.60 15.18 4.05
C PRO A 116 23.44 14.00 4.58
N GLU A 117 23.08 13.42 5.74
CA GLU A 117 23.59 12.14 6.21
C GLU A 117 22.53 11.52 7.13
N LEU A 118 21.99 10.35 6.77
CA LEU A 118 21.50 9.41 7.77
C LEU A 118 22.67 8.48 8.04
N SER A 119 23.38 8.71 9.15
CA SER A 119 24.03 7.59 9.84
C SER A 119 22.97 6.50 9.96
N VAL A 120 23.22 5.38 9.29
CA VAL A 120 22.39 4.17 9.29
C VAL A 120 21.79 4.03 10.69
N GLU A 121 20.47 4.10 10.82
CA GLU A 121 19.80 3.64 12.03
C GLU A 121 20.16 2.17 12.15
N SER A 122 21.23 1.89 12.88
CA SER A 122 21.48 0.57 13.41
C SER A 122 20.25 0.25 14.23
N VAL A 123 19.55 -0.80 13.78
CA VAL A 123 18.61 -1.58 14.58
C VAL A 123 19.10 -1.55 16.03
N PRO A 124 18.24 -1.30 17.04
CA PRO A 124 18.65 -1.44 18.42
C PRO A 124 19.17 -2.87 18.61
N GLN A 125 20.49 -3.05 18.57
CA GLN A 125 21.10 -4.23 19.12
C GLN A 125 20.72 -4.22 20.61
N PRO A 126 20.38 -5.38 21.20
CA PRO A 126 20.15 -5.47 22.63
C PRO A 126 21.34 -4.82 23.33
N THR A 127 21.09 -3.74 24.06
CA THR A 127 22.13 -3.04 24.79
C THR A 127 22.75 -4.02 25.77
N THR A 128 23.97 -4.46 25.49
CA THR A 128 24.84 -5.02 26.51
C THR A 128 24.97 -3.96 27.62
N PRO A 129 24.76 -4.28 28.90
CA PRO A 129 24.97 -3.30 29.98
C PRO A 129 26.44 -2.84 29.96
N GLY A 130 26.71 -1.62 29.48
CA GLY A 130 28.06 -1.05 29.48
C GLY A 130 28.49 -0.17 28.30
N ALA A 131 27.59 0.38 27.47
CA ALA A 131 28.00 1.30 26.40
C ALA A 131 28.46 2.68 26.94
N PRO A 132 29.53 3.28 26.40
CA PRO A 132 30.15 4.49 26.94
C PRO A 132 29.35 5.77 26.64
N THR A 133 29.30 6.65 27.63
CA THR A 133 28.73 8.00 27.55
C THR A 133 29.50 8.86 26.54
N ILE A 134 28.83 9.41 25.53
CA ILE A 134 29.45 10.40 24.63
C ILE A 134 29.31 11.79 25.28
N THR A 135 30.44 12.38 25.64
CA THR A 135 30.55 13.78 26.07
C THR A 135 30.89 14.65 24.87
N ASP A 136 30.23 15.80 24.73
CA ASP A 136 30.63 16.80 23.76
C ASP A 136 31.87 17.59 24.25
N ALA A 137 32.42 18.44 23.37
CA ALA A 137 33.63 19.24 23.66
C ALA A 137 33.45 20.28 24.81
N ASN A 138 32.24 20.40 25.35
CA ASN A 138 31.90 21.28 26.48
C ASN A 138 31.62 20.51 27.78
N GLY A 139 31.72 19.17 27.76
CA GLY A 139 31.54 18.33 28.94
C GLY A 139 30.07 18.10 29.35
N ASP A 140 29.12 18.37 28.46
CA ASP A 140 27.70 18.15 28.72
C ASP A 140 27.32 16.69 28.39
N VAL A 141 26.63 16.04 29.33
CA VAL A 141 26.18 14.65 29.18
C VAL A 141 24.84 14.66 28.47
N HIS A 142 24.84 14.45 27.16
CA HIS A 142 23.61 14.24 26.41
C HIS A 142 23.21 12.76 26.46
N LYS A 143 22.10 12.46 27.14
CA LYS A 143 21.39 11.19 26.93
C LYS A 143 20.98 11.14 25.46
N PRO A 144 21.12 10.01 24.75
CA PRO A 144 20.58 9.87 23.41
C PRO A 144 19.06 10.08 23.51
N THR A 145 18.61 11.25 23.08
CA THR A 145 17.20 11.56 22.98
C THR A 145 16.64 10.61 21.92
N ARG A 146 15.65 9.79 22.30
CA ARG A 146 14.84 9.06 21.32
C ARG A 146 14.42 10.06 20.25
N ALA A 147 14.85 9.86 19.02
CA ALA A 147 14.41 10.67 17.90
C ALA A 147 12.88 10.72 17.94
N LYS A 148 12.31 11.92 18.04
CA LYS A 148 10.86 12.08 17.96
C LYS A 148 10.47 11.63 16.55
N GLY A 149 9.52 10.71 16.44
CA GLY A 149 9.03 10.24 15.15
C GLY A 149 8.70 11.43 14.24
N GLY A 150 9.31 11.49 13.05
CA GLY A 150 9.11 12.58 12.09
C GLY A 150 10.24 13.61 11.99
N GLU A 151 11.29 13.57 12.83
CA GLU A 151 12.41 14.52 12.72
C GLU A 151 13.09 14.49 11.34
N GLY A 152 13.30 13.30 10.77
CA GLY A 152 13.86 13.15 9.43
C GLY A 152 13.00 13.82 8.35
N MET A 153 11.67 13.67 8.45
CA MET A 153 10.72 14.31 7.54
C MET A 153 10.72 15.83 7.71
N ARG A 154 10.79 16.33 8.94
CA ARG A 154 10.89 17.78 9.23
C ARG A 154 12.14 18.38 8.60
N ARG A 155 13.32 17.76 8.77
CA ARG A 155 14.58 18.21 8.17
C ARG A 155 14.55 18.16 6.64
N ALA A 156 13.96 17.12 6.07
CA ALA A 156 13.77 17.01 4.62
C ALA A 156 12.91 18.16 4.07
N LEU A 157 11.87 18.57 4.80
CA LEU A 157 11.04 19.73 4.43
C LEU A 157 11.74 21.06 4.68
N GLU A 158 12.63 21.17 5.67
CA GLU A 158 13.46 22.36 5.91
C GLU A 158 14.36 22.61 4.70
N LEU A 159 15.08 21.57 4.26
CA LEU A 159 15.90 21.60 3.05
C LEU A 159 15.08 22.02 1.83
N TYR A 160 13.87 21.46 1.69
CA TYR A 160 12.98 21.81 0.58
C TYR A 160 12.56 23.28 0.62
N LYS A 161 12.17 23.80 1.79
CA LYS A 161 11.73 25.20 1.95
C LYS A 161 12.88 26.19 1.74
N GLU A 162 14.09 25.85 2.16
CA GLU A 162 15.29 26.67 1.91
C GLU A 162 15.59 26.77 0.41
N LYS A 163 15.50 25.64 -0.30
CA LYS A 163 15.76 25.60 -1.74
C LYS A 163 14.66 26.23 -2.57
N PHE A 164 13.41 26.09 -2.15
CA PHE A 164 12.23 26.57 -2.86
C PHE A 164 11.36 27.45 -1.96
N PRO A 165 11.85 28.65 -1.58
CA PRO A 165 11.15 29.53 -0.63
C PRO A 165 9.78 29.97 -1.14
N ASN A 166 9.61 30.02 -2.46
CA ASN A 166 8.36 30.38 -3.13
C ASN A 166 7.26 29.31 -3.01
N ILE A 167 7.56 28.07 -2.63
CA ILE A 167 6.50 27.05 -2.49
C ILE A 167 5.75 27.30 -1.19
N GLU A 168 4.45 27.52 -1.29
CA GLU A 168 3.56 27.87 -0.18
C GLU A 168 2.63 26.72 0.20
N ALA A 169 2.26 25.87 -0.75
CA ALA A 169 1.37 24.75 -0.52
C ALA A 169 1.91 23.43 -1.08
N ILE A 170 1.59 22.34 -0.39
CA ILE A 170 1.95 20.98 -0.79
C ILE A 170 0.68 20.12 -0.83
N LEU A 171 0.37 19.55 -2.00
CA LEU A 171 -0.64 18.52 -2.18
C LEU A 171 -0.13 17.19 -1.57
N ILE A 172 -0.93 16.57 -0.71
CA ILE A 172 -0.58 15.34 0.03
C ILE A 172 -1.69 14.31 -0.12
N GLY A 173 -1.32 13.08 -0.48
CA GLY A 173 -2.24 11.95 -0.65
C GLY A 173 -2.69 11.27 0.64
N THR A 174 -2.88 12.03 1.74
CA THR A 174 -3.35 11.48 3.02
C THR A 174 -4.86 11.32 3.02
N ARG A 175 -5.36 10.19 3.52
CA ARG A 175 -6.79 9.91 3.76
C ARG A 175 -7.12 9.89 5.25
N ARG A 176 -8.40 10.02 5.61
CA ARG A 176 -8.85 9.97 7.02
C ARG A 176 -8.48 8.68 7.75
N THR A 177 -8.41 7.58 7.01
CA THR A 177 -8.09 6.24 7.52
C THR A 177 -6.59 6.02 7.72
N ASP A 178 -5.73 6.94 7.24
CA ASP A 178 -4.29 6.83 7.42
C ASP A 178 -3.85 7.26 8.83
N PRO A 179 -2.68 6.80 9.31
CA PRO A 179 -2.12 7.29 10.57
C PRO A 179 -2.06 8.81 10.63
N HIS A 180 -2.61 9.40 11.70
CA HIS A 180 -2.73 10.85 11.91
C HIS A 180 -3.71 11.59 10.97
N GLY A 181 -4.41 10.90 10.07
CA GLY A 181 -5.33 11.51 9.09
C GLY A 181 -6.71 11.91 9.62
N SER A 182 -7.18 11.30 10.72
CA SER A 182 -8.58 11.40 11.15
C SER A 182 -9.06 12.83 11.47
N LYS A 183 -8.17 13.70 11.94
CA LYS A 183 -8.46 15.10 12.30
C LYS A 183 -8.13 16.10 11.18
N LEU A 184 -7.60 15.65 10.05
CA LEU A 184 -7.23 16.52 8.94
C LEU A 184 -8.48 16.98 8.18
N THR A 185 -8.33 18.12 7.52
CA THR A 185 -9.30 18.75 6.62
C THR A 185 -8.70 18.86 5.23
N PHE A 186 -9.42 19.44 4.28
CA PHE A 186 -8.88 19.66 2.93
C PHE A 186 -7.64 20.55 2.93
N ARG A 187 -7.56 21.49 3.87
CA ARG A 187 -6.44 22.42 4.01
C ARG A 187 -6.03 22.51 5.47
N ASN A 188 -4.73 22.43 5.75
CA ASN A 188 -4.18 22.52 7.11
C ASN A 188 -2.79 23.16 7.07
N PRO A 189 -2.48 24.16 7.91
CA PRO A 189 -1.08 24.59 8.06
C PRO A 189 -0.23 23.42 8.60
N THR A 190 1.06 23.46 8.31
CA THR A 190 2.03 22.60 9.01
C THR A 190 2.04 22.90 10.51
N ASP A 191 2.44 21.91 11.31
CA ASP A 191 2.43 22.05 12.76
C ASP A 191 3.51 23.03 13.24
N SER A 192 3.33 23.64 14.42
CA SER A 192 4.32 24.58 14.97
C SER A 192 5.71 23.93 15.08
N GLY A 193 6.74 24.65 14.63
CA GLY A 193 8.13 24.16 14.56
C GLY A 193 8.48 23.37 13.31
N TRP A 194 7.52 23.16 12.39
CA TRP A 194 7.78 22.68 11.04
C TRP A 194 7.95 23.85 10.05
N PRO A 195 8.63 23.64 8.92
CA PRO A 195 8.61 24.59 7.81
C PRO A 195 7.19 25.00 7.44
N ALA A 196 6.98 26.30 7.22
CA ALA A 196 5.67 26.84 6.92
C ALA A 196 5.23 26.46 5.49
N PHE A 197 4.21 25.61 5.42
CA PHE A 197 3.47 25.24 4.22
C PHE A 197 1.99 25.09 4.59
N GLU A 198 1.11 25.23 3.61
CA GLU A 198 -0.24 24.68 3.71
C GLU A 198 -0.29 23.29 3.10
N ARG A 199 -0.73 22.32 3.90
CA ARG A 199 -1.01 20.95 3.48
C ARG A 199 -2.39 20.93 2.83
N ILE A 200 -2.45 20.50 1.58
CA ILE A 200 -3.69 20.34 0.83
C ILE A 200 -3.94 18.84 0.67
N ASN A 201 -5.10 18.36 1.11
CA ASN A 201 -5.46 16.94 1.12
C ASN A 201 -6.70 16.67 0.24
N PRO A 202 -6.59 16.70 -1.11
CA PRO A 202 -7.77 16.60 -1.98
C PRO A 202 -8.52 15.29 -1.87
N ILE A 203 -7.83 14.20 -1.54
CA ILE A 203 -8.41 12.86 -1.42
C ILE A 203 -8.71 12.47 0.02
N ILE A 204 -8.81 13.44 0.94
CA ILE A 204 -8.91 13.15 2.39
C ILE A 204 -10.09 12.23 2.75
N ASN A 205 -11.20 12.34 2.03
CA ASN A 205 -12.42 11.56 2.26
C ASN A 205 -12.47 10.22 1.50
N TRP A 206 -11.44 9.87 0.72
CA TRP A 206 -11.44 8.65 -0.08
C TRP A 206 -11.18 7.41 0.80
N GLY A 207 -11.90 6.32 0.51
CA GLY A 207 -11.66 5.00 1.06
C GLY A 207 -10.64 4.18 0.25
N TYR A 208 -10.34 2.98 0.72
CA TYR A 208 -9.44 2.05 0.02
C TYR A 208 -10.00 1.61 -1.33
N GLY A 209 -11.29 1.24 -1.37
CA GLY A 209 -11.98 0.82 -2.60
C GLY A 209 -12.06 1.94 -3.64
N ASP A 210 -12.22 3.20 -3.21
CA ASP A 210 -12.31 4.36 -4.10
C ASP A 210 -11.00 4.58 -4.86
N VAL A 211 -9.86 4.48 -4.15
CA VAL A 211 -8.51 4.59 -4.72
C VAL A 211 -8.33 3.57 -5.85
N TRP A 212 -8.66 2.30 -5.60
CA TRP A 212 -8.52 1.26 -6.63
C TRP A 212 -9.53 1.39 -7.74
N THR A 213 -10.78 1.73 -7.43
CA THR A 213 -11.82 1.97 -8.44
C THR A 213 -11.36 3.05 -9.41
N PHE A 214 -10.81 4.17 -8.92
CA PHE A 214 -10.28 5.22 -9.76
C PHE A 214 -9.10 4.76 -10.63
N LEU A 215 -8.06 4.20 -10.01
CA LEU A 215 -6.84 3.76 -10.71
C LEU A 215 -7.17 2.75 -11.81
N ARG A 216 -8.03 1.77 -11.51
CA ARG A 216 -8.42 0.72 -12.45
C ARG A 216 -9.34 1.24 -13.54
N LYS A 217 -10.32 2.09 -13.20
CA LYS A 217 -11.30 2.62 -14.16
C LYS A 217 -10.63 3.50 -15.23
N LEU A 218 -9.70 4.35 -14.81
CA LEU A 218 -8.99 5.27 -15.72
C LEU A 218 -7.68 4.67 -16.27
N ASN A 219 -7.41 3.39 -15.99
CA ASN A 219 -6.18 2.70 -16.41
C ASN A 219 -4.90 3.46 -16.02
N VAL A 220 -4.89 4.06 -14.83
CA VAL A 220 -3.73 4.78 -14.29
C VAL A 220 -2.66 3.77 -13.89
N PRO A 221 -1.43 3.88 -14.42
CA PRO A 221 -0.33 3.03 -13.99
C PRO A 221 -0.05 3.18 -12.49
N TYR A 222 0.22 2.08 -11.81
CA TYR A 222 0.60 2.04 -10.39
C TYR A 222 1.76 1.06 -10.19
N CYS A 223 2.46 1.17 -9.06
CA CYS A 223 3.60 0.31 -8.73
C CYS A 223 3.21 -1.18 -8.73
N LYS A 224 3.93 -2.02 -9.48
CA LYS A 224 3.62 -3.45 -9.66
C LYS A 224 3.62 -4.27 -8.35
N LEU A 225 4.25 -3.78 -7.28
CA LEU A 225 4.18 -4.43 -5.96
C LEU A 225 2.73 -4.61 -5.49
N TYR A 226 1.82 -3.73 -5.91
CA TYR A 226 0.40 -3.89 -5.63
C TYR A 226 -0.21 -5.12 -6.32
N ASP A 227 0.25 -5.52 -7.50
CA ASP A 227 -0.18 -6.78 -8.14
C ASP A 227 0.38 -8.02 -7.42
N GLU A 228 1.44 -7.84 -6.63
CA GLU A 228 2.07 -8.90 -5.85
C GLU A 228 1.46 -9.08 -4.45
N GLY A 229 0.37 -8.36 -4.13
CA GLY A 229 -0.37 -8.49 -2.88
C GLY A 229 0.10 -7.57 -1.76
N TYR A 230 1.00 -6.62 -2.03
CA TYR A 230 1.26 -5.52 -1.09
C TYR A 230 0.09 -4.52 -1.12
N THR A 231 -0.39 -4.07 0.03
CA THR A 231 -1.53 -3.12 0.11
C THR A 231 -1.16 -1.77 0.73
N SER A 232 -0.02 -1.70 1.41
CA SER A 232 0.58 -0.49 1.97
C SER A 232 2.09 -0.59 1.82
N LEU A 233 2.72 0.43 1.22
CA LEU A 233 4.17 0.45 0.98
C LEU A 233 4.89 1.33 2.01
N GLY A 234 6.05 0.85 2.44
CA GLY A 234 6.98 1.52 3.34
C GLY A 234 8.39 1.04 3.02
N SER A 235 9.23 0.90 4.04
CA SER A 235 10.56 0.32 3.89
C SER A 235 10.49 -1.20 3.70
N THR A 236 11.47 -1.78 3.02
CA THR A 236 11.56 -3.23 2.77
C THR A 236 11.53 -4.07 4.05
N TYR A 237 12.11 -3.57 5.14
CA TYR A 237 12.17 -4.28 6.42
C TYR A 237 10.88 -4.21 7.26
N ASN A 238 9.91 -3.36 6.89
CA ASN A 238 8.66 -3.20 7.64
C ASN A 238 7.39 -3.36 6.79
N THR A 239 7.55 -3.89 5.58
CA THR A 239 6.48 -4.01 4.59
C THR A 239 6.46 -5.43 4.02
N PHE A 240 5.33 -6.10 4.20
CA PHE A 240 5.07 -7.47 3.77
C PHE A 240 3.79 -7.51 2.93
N ARG A 241 3.63 -8.58 2.14
CA ARG A 241 2.38 -8.85 1.41
C ARG A 241 1.24 -9.02 2.41
N ASN A 242 0.05 -8.60 2.02
CA ASN A 242 -1.12 -8.65 2.89
C ASN A 242 -1.57 -10.10 3.10
N PRO A 243 -1.62 -10.62 4.34
CA PRO A 243 -2.04 -11.99 4.61
C PRO A 243 -3.46 -12.31 4.10
N ALA A 244 -4.37 -11.32 4.06
CA ALA A 244 -5.74 -11.49 3.57
C ALA A 244 -5.83 -11.74 2.06
N LEU A 245 -4.74 -11.49 1.32
CA LEU A 245 -4.64 -11.73 -0.12
C LEU A 245 -3.94 -13.04 -0.47
N ARG A 246 -3.48 -13.81 0.53
CA ARG A 246 -2.80 -15.09 0.29
C ARG A 246 -3.75 -16.10 -0.37
N ILE A 247 -3.31 -16.70 -1.47
CA ILE A 247 -4.03 -17.76 -2.15
C ILE A 247 -3.74 -19.07 -1.40
N GLN A 248 -4.78 -19.72 -0.90
CA GLN A 248 -4.63 -21.04 -0.30
C GLN A 248 -4.38 -22.08 -1.41
N PRO A 249 -3.45 -23.02 -1.23
CA PRO A 249 -3.31 -24.13 -2.15
C PRO A 249 -4.64 -24.88 -2.18
N SER A 250 -5.18 -25.08 -3.38
CA SER A 250 -6.35 -25.92 -3.56
C SER A 250 -5.98 -27.32 -3.09
N HIS A 251 -6.49 -27.74 -1.93
CA HIS A 251 -6.61 -29.16 -1.69
C HIS A 251 -7.58 -29.66 -2.76
N GLU A 252 -7.05 -30.35 -3.78
CA GLU A 252 -7.87 -31.27 -4.56
C GLU A 252 -8.58 -32.14 -3.53
N SER A 253 -9.86 -31.89 -3.31
CA SER A 253 -10.74 -32.88 -2.73
C SER A 253 -10.60 -34.07 -3.65
N THR A 254 -9.81 -35.04 -3.22
CA THR A 254 -9.99 -36.42 -3.66
C THR A 254 -11.42 -36.72 -3.28
N GLU A 255 -12.34 -36.50 -4.22
CA GLU A 255 -13.60 -37.22 -4.21
C GLU A 255 -13.16 -38.68 -4.18
N GLU A 256 -13.24 -39.29 -3.00
CA GLU A 256 -13.17 -40.73 -2.85
C GLU A 256 -14.23 -41.30 -3.79
N TYR A 257 -13.76 -41.75 -4.94
CA TYR A 257 -14.54 -42.53 -5.88
C TYR A 257 -14.92 -43.81 -5.15
N PHE A 258 -16.08 -43.81 -4.49
CA PHE A 258 -16.71 -45.03 -4.02
C PHE A 258 -17.18 -45.79 -5.27
N PRO A 259 -16.60 -46.95 -5.61
CA PRO A 259 -17.11 -47.74 -6.71
C PRO A 259 -18.51 -48.25 -6.33
N SER A 260 -19.52 -47.83 -7.09
CA SER A 260 -20.89 -48.33 -6.96
C SER A 260 -20.93 -49.81 -7.37
N MET A 261 -21.41 -50.65 -6.45
CA MET A 261 -21.76 -52.05 -6.74
C MET A 261 -23.04 -52.12 -7.61
N PRO A 262 -23.15 -53.10 -8.52
CA PRO A 262 -24.25 -53.13 -9.47
C PRO A 262 -25.54 -53.75 -8.90
N SER A 263 -26.63 -53.04 -9.20
CA SER A 263 -27.97 -53.52 -9.57
C SER A 263 -28.80 -54.31 -8.55
N THR A 264 -29.98 -53.77 -8.24
CA THR A 264 -31.24 -54.50 -8.48
C THR A 264 -32.35 -53.53 -8.83
N THR A 265 -32.94 -53.78 -9.99
CA THR A 265 -34.16 -53.17 -10.54
C THR A 265 -35.37 -53.60 -9.72
N SER A 266 -36.16 -52.65 -9.26
CA SER A 266 -37.60 -52.86 -9.03
C SER A 266 -38.36 -51.58 -9.35
N THR A 267 -39.10 -51.66 -10.44
CA THR A 267 -40.16 -50.76 -10.88
C THR A 267 -41.29 -50.66 -9.83
N SER A 268 -41.70 -49.44 -9.49
CA SER A 268 -43.12 -49.12 -9.25
C SER A 268 -43.33 -47.61 -9.26
N GLU A 269 -44.39 -47.23 -9.95
CA GLU A 269 -44.85 -45.87 -10.30
C GLU A 269 -45.39 -45.06 -9.11
N SER A 270 -45.63 -43.77 -9.41
CA SER A 270 -46.71 -42.90 -8.93
C SER A 270 -46.44 -41.82 -7.85
N ASP A 271 -46.70 -40.58 -8.30
CA ASP A 271 -47.45 -39.50 -7.65
C ASP A 271 -46.79 -38.51 -6.66
N VAL A 272 -46.64 -37.29 -7.18
CA VAL A 272 -46.75 -35.97 -6.52
C VAL A 272 -48.26 -35.75 -6.24
N PRO A 273 -48.75 -35.12 -5.14
CA PRO A 273 -48.52 -33.68 -4.97
C PRO A 273 -48.66 -33.00 -3.58
N SER A 274 -48.19 -31.73 -3.57
CA SER A 274 -48.72 -30.56 -2.82
C SER A 274 -48.40 -30.33 -1.33
N SER A 275 -47.91 -29.11 -1.08
CA SER A 275 -47.63 -28.35 0.16
C SER A 275 -48.87 -28.08 1.05
N PRO A 276 -48.89 -27.10 2.00
CA PRO A 276 -47.91 -26.50 2.93
C PRO A 276 -48.45 -26.53 4.40
N ILE A 277 -47.84 -25.82 5.37
CA ILE A 277 -48.39 -25.19 6.62
C ILE A 277 -47.17 -24.93 7.54
N VAL A 278 -46.62 -23.72 7.67
CA VAL A 278 -46.99 -22.60 8.58
C VAL A 278 -47.19 -23.02 10.03
N ASP A 279 -46.25 -22.68 10.91
CA ASP A 279 -46.59 -21.94 12.13
C ASP A 279 -45.35 -21.32 12.79
N GLN A 280 -45.40 -19.99 12.89
CA GLN A 280 -44.62 -19.18 13.83
C GLN A 280 -45.39 -19.12 15.14
N ILE A 281 -44.74 -19.36 16.29
CA ILE A 281 -45.18 -18.79 17.57
C ILE A 281 -43.99 -18.26 18.38
N LEU A 282 -44.20 -17.04 18.85
CA LEU A 282 -43.43 -16.15 19.73
C LEU A 282 -43.09 -16.72 21.13
N VAL A 283 -41.87 -16.39 21.58
CA VAL A 283 -41.50 -15.59 22.77
C VAL A 283 -42.07 -15.92 24.16
N ASN A 284 -41.15 -16.23 25.09
CA ASN A 284 -40.96 -15.74 26.48
C ASN A 284 -40.11 -16.80 27.22
N GLY A 285 -39.17 -16.54 28.12
CA GLY A 285 -38.67 -15.36 28.80
C GLY A 285 -37.84 -15.85 30.02
N MET A 286 -36.76 -15.13 30.34
CA MET A 286 -36.05 -15.01 31.64
C MET A 286 -35.69 -16.25 32.48
N SER A 287 -34.39 -16.41 32.77
CA SER A 287 -33.87 -16.44 34.16
C SER A 287 -32.34 -16.35 34.21
N SER A 288 -31.86 -15.63 35.22
CA SER A 288 -30.50 -15.35 35.69
C SER A 288 -29.82 -16.50 36.44
N LEU A 289 -28.48 -16.57 36.43
CA LEU A 289 -27.51 -16.71 37.58
C LEU A 289 -26.10 -17.07 37.02
N SER A 290 -25.07 -16.23 37.24
CA SER A 290 -23.99 -16.31 38.26
C SER A 290 -22.71 -17.06 37.84
N THR A 291 -21.60 -16.31 37.83
CA THR A 291 -20.20 -16.62 38.24
C THR A 291 -19.75 -18.08 38.43
N ASP A 292 -18.72 -18.53 37.71
CA ASP A 292 -17.32 -18.62 38.20
C ASP A 292 -16.37 -19.32 37.20
N ASP A 293 -15.17 -18.73 37.11
CA ASP A 293 -13.79 -19.22 36.97
C ASP A 293 -13.37 -20.56 36.29
N THR A 294 -12.15 -20.47 35.72
CA THR A 294 -11.14 -21.50 35.39
C THR A 294 -10.97 -22.10 33.97
N SER A 295 -9.75 -21.89 33.45
CA SER A 295 -8.88 -22.84 32.72
C SER A 295 -9.26 -23.33 31.31
N SER A 296 -8.51 -22.87 30.29
CA SER A 296 -8.24 -23.62 29.05
C SER A 296 -6.80 -23.30 28.59
N THR A 297 -5.83 -24.17 28.85
CA THR A 297 -5.39 -25.33 28.05
C THR A 297 -5.11 -24.98 26.58
N ILE A 298 -3.83 -24.84 26.28
CA ILE A 298 -3.26 -24.70 24.93
C ILE A 298 -3.38 -26.05 24.20
N PRO A 299 -3.91 -26.11 22.96
CA PRO A 299 -3.90 -27.32 22.16
C PRO A 299 -2.47 -27.69 21.72
N SER A 300 -2.08 -28.93 21.97
CA SER A 300 -0.81 -29.52 21.55
C SER A 300 -0.75 -29.66 20.02
N GLY A 301 0.23 -29.02 19.38
CA GLY A 301 0.46 -29.15 17.93
C GLY A 301 1.52 -28.24 17.30
N LEU A 302 2.32 -27.51 18.09
CA LEU A 302 3.40 -26.67 17.56
C LEU A 302 4.75 -27.34 17.78
N ILE A 303 5.38 -27.76 16.68
CA ILE A 303 6.79 -28.15 16.64
C ILE A 303 7.61 -26.88 16.42
N ILE A 304 8.50 -26.60 17.37
CA ILE A 304 9.53 -25.57 17.27
C ILE A 304 10.67 -26.14 16.41
N LEU A 305 10.92 -25.56 15.24
CA LEU A 305 12.16 -25.78 14.49
C LEU A 305 13.01 -24.51 14.58
N SER A 306 13.97 -24.57 15.49
CA SER A 306 15.17 -23.73 15.52
C SER A 306 16.20 -24.37 14.59
N THR A 307 16.80 -23.58 13.70
CA THR A 307 18.24 -23.60 13.38
C THR A 307 18.60 -22.45 12.45
N ASP A 308 19.42 -21.56 12.99
CA ASP A 308 20.66 -20.97 12.46
C ASP A 308 20.83 -20.54 10.99
N SER A 309 21.37 -19.33 10.92
CA SER A 309 21.94 -18.60 9.80
C SER A 309 23.18 -19.27 9.22
N GLU A 310 23.27 -19.33 7.89
CA GLU A 310 24.40 -18.92 7.04
C GLU A 310 24.14 -19.44 5.62
N GLU A 311 23.94 -18.55 4.64
CA GLU A 311 24.69 -18.60 3.38
C GLU A 311 24.38 -17.39 2.48
N ILE A 312 25.46 -16.74 2.10
CA ILE A 312 25.62 -15.63 1.19
C ILE A 312 25.64 -16.21 -0.23
N CYS A 313 24.90 -15.62 -1.17
CA CYS A 313 25.16 -15.81 -2.59
C CYS A 313 25.26 -14.45 -3.28
N CYS A 314 26.50 -14.07 -3.60
CA CYS A 314 26.81 -13.12 -4.65
C CYS A 314 26.71 -13.86 -5.98
N ASP A 315 26.05 -13.26 -6.98
CA ASP A 315 26.60 -13.31 -8.34
C ASP A 315 26.11 -12.12 -9.18
N GLU A 316 27.08 -11.49 -9.84
CA GLU A 316 26.88 -10.45 -10.84
C GLU A 316 26.84 -11.06 -12.25
N GLY A 317 26.16 -10.43 -13.20
CA GLY A 317 26.60 -10.52 -14.61
C GLY A 317 25.55 -10.45 -15.72
N PHE A 318 25.37 -9.24 -16.26
CA PHE A 318 25.31 -8.88 -17.69
C PHE A 318 24.06 -9.15 -18.59
N CYS A 319 23.28 -8.08 -18.78
CA CYS A 319 22.91 -7.36 -20.02
C CYS A 319 22.76 -8.09 -21.40
N MET A 320 21.57 -8.00 -22.02
CA MET A 320 21.33 -7.30 -23.32
C MET A 320 19.85 -7.33 -23.82
N LYS A 321 19.28 -6.12 -24.02
CA LYS A 321 18.41 -5.60 -25.12
C LYS A 321 17.53 -6.56 -25.98
N ARG A 322 16.18 -6.39 -25.96
CA ARG A 322 15.27 -5.77 -27.00
C ARG A 322 13.84 -6.38 -27.10
N LYS A 323 12.86 -5.46 -27.20
CA LYS A 323 11.54 -5.43 -27.91
C LYS A 323 10.50 -6.56 -27.73
N ARG A 324 9.30 -6.11 -27.30
CA ARG A 324 7.97 -6.76 -27.37
C ARG A 324 7.60 -7.27 -28.78
N VAL A 325 7.08 -8.50 -28.84
CA VAL A 325 5.85 -8.90 -29.57
C VAL A 325 5.20 -10.02 -28.74
N VAL A 326 3.91 -9.92 -28.46
CA VAL A 326 3.12 -10.96 -27.76
C VAL A 326 2.42 -11.81 -28.82
N GLU A 327 2.85 -13.07 -28.96
CA GLU A 327 2.11 -14.13 -29.66
C GLU A 327 1.95 -15.33 -28.70
N PRO A 328 0.85 -16.10 -28.81
CA PRO A 328 0.54 -17.19 -27.88
C PRO A 328 1.52 -18.38 -28.06
N PRO A 329 1.81 -19.15 -27.00
CA PRO A 329 2.82 -20.20 -27.06
C PRO A 329 2.36 -21.40 -27.90
N PRO A 330 3.26 -22.04 -28.69
CA PRO A 330 2.94 -23.28 -29.38
C PRO A 330 3.02 -24.48 -28.42
N ALA A 331 2.14 -25.46 -28.64
CA ALA A 331 2.17 -26.73 -27.94
C ALA A 331 3.45 -27.51 -28.29
N VAL A 332 4.21 -27.94 -27.27
CA VAL A 332 5.36 -28.82 -27.43
C VAL A 332 5.15 -30.09 -26.60
N ASN A 333 4.91 -31.19 -27.32
CA ASN A 333 5.08 -32.55 -26.84
C ASN A 333 6.58 -32.84 -26.63
N GLY A 334 6.98 -33.17 -25.41
CA GLY A 334 8.35 -33.55 -25.06
C GLY A 334 8.36 -34.70 -24.06
N LYS A 335 8.91 -35.84 -24.48
CA LYS A 335 8.96 -37.13 -23.77
C LYS A 335 9.71 -37.05 -22.43
N VAL A 336 9.17 -37.83 -21.49
CA VAL A 336 9.72 -38.22 -20.19
C VAL A 336 11.10 -38.86 -20.33
N ASN A 337 12.04 -38.46 -19.49
CA ASN A 337 13.09 -39.31 -18.95
C ASN A 337 13.34 -38.90 -17.50
N GLY A 338 12.99 -39.79 -16.58
CA GLY A 338 13.11 -39.56 -15.15
C GLY A 338 14.56 -39.61 -14.68
N HIS A 339 14.87 -38.76 -13.71
CA HIS A 339 15.79 -39.03 -12.61
C HIS A 339 15.20 -38.33 -11.38
N ALA A 340 14.77 -39.13 -10.41
CA ALA A 340 14.26 -38.65 -9.14
C ALA A 340 15.42 -38.04 -8.35
N ASN A 341 15.33 -36.75 -8.04
CA ASN A 341 16.11 -36.14 -6.97
C ASN A 341 15.15 -35.30 -6.14
N GLY A 342 14.93 -35.73 -4.90
CA GLY A 342 14.02 -35.08 -3.95
C GLY A 342 14.61 -33.77 -3.46
N ASN A 343 14.32 -32.68 -4.16
CA ASN A 343 14.39 -31.33 -3.62
C ASN A 343 12.96 -30.87 -3.37
N GLY A 344 12.59 -30.70 -2.10
CA GLY A 344 11.32 -30.08 -1.72
C GLY A 344 11.25 -28.69 -2.33
N VAL A 345 10.49 -28.54 -3.41
CA VAL A 345 10.16 -27.23 -3.97
C VAL A 345 9.36 -26.52 -2.88
N LYS A 346 9.97 -25.52 -2.22
CA LYS A 346 9.20 -24.59 -1.37
C LYS A 346 8.16 -23.97 -2.29
N GLU A 347 6.90 -24.32 -2.05
CA GLU A 347 5.78 -23.77 -2.80
C GLU A 347 5.83 -22.24 -2.65
N VAL A 348 6.04 -21.55 -3.78
CA VAL A 348 6.12 -20.09 -3.77
C VAL A 348 4.74 -19.58 -3.39
N GLU A 349 4.63 -18.96 -2.22
CA GLU A 349 3.37 -18.38 -1.76
C GLU A 349 2.84 -17.39 -2.80
N ARG A 350 1.60 -17.61 -3.26
CA ARG A 350 0.93 -16.74 -4.23
C ARG A 350 -0.05 -15.82 -3.52
N TYR A 351 -0.18 -14.61 -4.04
CA TYR A 351 -1.05 -13.57 -3.50
C TYR A 351 -1.89 -12.98 -4.62
N ARG A 352 -3.13 -12.60 -4.28
CA ARG A 352 -4.00 -11.81 -5.13
C ARG A 352 -3.54 -10.35 -5.18
N PRO A 353 -3.83 -9.61 -6.25
CA PRO A 353 -3.56 -8.17 -6.33
C PRO A 353 -4.25 -7.35 -5.24
N ALA A 354 -3.69 -6.20 -4.92
CA ALA A 354 -4.16 -5.30 -3.86
C ALA A 354 -5.60 -4.83 -4.06
N TYR A 355 -6.01 -4.56 -5.30
CA TYR A 355 -7.37 -4.15 -5.62
C TYR A 355 -8.43 -5.24 -5.40
N GLU A 356 -8.02 -6.47 -5.07
CA GLU A 356 -8.92 -7.57 -4.67
C GLU A 356 -9.09 -7.67 -3.15
N LEU A 357 -8.53 -6.75 -2.36
CA LEU A 357 -8.78 -6.68 -0.92
C LEU A 357 -10.18 -6.11 -0.65
N GLU A 358 -11.08 -6.96 -0.15
CA GLU A 358 -12.48 -6.59 0.13
C GLU A 358 -12.61 -5.74 1.40
N ASP A 359 -11.95 -6.13 2.49
CA ASP A 359 -11.97 -5.38 3.74
C ASP A 359 -10.83 -4.35 3.78
N GLY A 360 -11.17 -3.11 3.44
CA GLY A 360 -10.24 -1.98 3.48
C GLY A 360 -9.63 -1.71 4.86
N SER A 361 -10.22 -2.18 5.96
CA SER A 361 -9.62 -2.04 7.30
C SER A 361 -8.32 -2.84 7.44
N LEU A 362 -8.15 -3.89 6.61
CA LEU A 362 -6.96 -4.72 6.55
C LEU A 362 -5.87 -4.15 5.64
N GLU A 363 -6.04 -2.96 5.07
CA GLU A 363 -5.07 -2.33 4.16
C GLU A 363 -3.63 -2.34 4.72
N ARG A 364 -3.49 -2.17 6.04
CA ARG A 364 -2.18 -2.10 6.70
C ARG A 364 -1.75 -3.41 7.36
N ALA A 365 -2.45 -4.51 7.14
CA ALA A 365 -2.14 -5.81 7.75
C ALA A 365 -0.74 -6.35 7.38
N GLY A 366 -0.18 -5.92 6.24
CA GLY A 366 1.20 -6.22 5.83
C GLY A 366 2.28 -5.33 6.47
N ARG A 367 1.93 -4.38 7.35
CA ARG A 367 2.92 -3.51 8.01
C ARG A 367 3.33 -4.11 9.35
N ALA A 368 4.64 -4.26 9.58
CA ALA A 368 5.12 -4.64 10.91
C ALA A 368 4.70 -3.57 11.93
N SER A 369 3.98 -3.98 12.97
CA SER A 369 3.74 -3.11 14.13
C SER A 369 5.06 -2.86 14.81
N SER A 370 5.33 -1.60 15.18
CA SER A 370 6.43 -1.27 16.09
C SER A 370 6.08 -1.81 17.48
N VAL A 371 6.18 -3.12 17.70
CA VAL A 371 5.95 -3.72 19.01
C VAL A 371 7.16 -3.36 19.87
N GLY A 372 6.94 -2.44 20.81
CA GLY A 372 7.87 -2.19 21.89
C GLY A 372 8.03 -3.46 22.72
N THR A 373 9.26 -3.94 22.83
CA THR A 373 9.65 -5.07 23.67
C THR A 373 9.25 -4.77 25.12
N THR A 374 8.13 -5.32 25.56
CA THR A 374 7.79 -5.41 26.98
C THR A 374 8.55 -6.60 27.53
N THR A 375 9.73 -6.33 28.09
CA THR A 375 10.44 -7.32 28.91
C THR A 375 9.63 -7.51 30.19
N ASN A 376 8.95 -8.65 30.32
CA ASN A 376 8.44 -9.13 31.59
C ASN A 376 9.64 -9.35 32.52
N ALA A 377 9.82 -8.46 33.48
CA ALA A 377 10.71 -8.70 34.61
C ALA A 377 10.04 -9.72 35.54
N VAL A 378 10.68 -10.87 35.69
CA VAL A 378 10.38 -11.84 36.75
C VAL A 378 10.79 -11.19 38.08
N PRO A 379 9.91 -11.09 39.08
CA PRO A 379 10.31 -10.58 40.39
C PRO A 379 11.13 -11.65 41.12
N SER A 380 12.32 -11.26 41.55
CA SER A 380 13.16 -11.98 42.52
C SER A 380 12.82 -11.56 43.94
#